data_AF-A0A2M7D702-F1
#
_entry.id   AF-A0A2M7D702-F1
#
_cell.length_a   1.000
_cell.length_b   1.000
_cell.length_c   1.000
_cell.angle_alpha   90.00
_cell.angle_beta   90.00
_cell.angle_gamma   90.00
#
_symmetry.space_group_name_H-M   'P 1'
#
loop_
_entity.id
_entity.type
_entity.pdbx_description
1 polymer ?
#
loop_
_entity_poly.entity_id
_entity_poly.type
_entity_poly.pdbx_seq_one_letter_code
_entity_poly.pdbx_strand_id
1 'polypeptide(L)'
;MNKKIIVRSALGVLILLFSVLSWYLIKNSFAQAQSEEWVRSVLWPSLSLVALGSFIGLAYLVEDDWRILLGLLLLVGAPFFIFFNSFNYWKLAFIGVALLFILKGIFQSRRAKTQKIKLVLAEVLLKGLAPSVTGLVLLASIGFFGSAYAQSLVKAEIIIPRGLFNKIIGPFLNAPNTLKNLSGAPVSGRPSTESEQLKDSLYQEINKYFNTTGNSFKKNLPFGLATTFFFALRI
;
A
#
# COMPACT_ATOMS: atom_id res chain seq x y z
N MET A 1 -41.02 -14.01 2.79
CA MET A 1 -39.83 -13.12 2.82
C MET A 1 -38.97 -13.41 1.59
N ASN A 2 -38.58 -12.38 0.82
CA ASN A 2 -37.88 -12.58 -0.46
C ASN A 2 -36.41 -13.01 -0.22
N LYS A 3 -36.04 -14.23 -0.63
CA LYS A 3 -34.69 -14.81 -0.43
C LYS A 3 -33.56 -13.87 -0.88
N LYS A 4 -33.79 -13.08 -1.95
CA LYS A 4 -32.83 -12.11 -2.46
C LYS A 4 -32.52 -11.00 -1.47
N ILE A 5 -33.54 -10.50 -0.75
CA ILE A 5 -33.38 -9.44 0.26
C ILE A 5 -32.57 -9.98 1.44
N ILE A 6 -32.82 -11.22 1.88
CA ILE A 6 -32.10 -11.85 3.00
C ILE A 6 -30.61 -11.94 2.70
N VAL A 7 -30.24 -12.45 1.52
CA VAL A 7 -28.83 -12.60 1.11
C VAL A 7 -28.14 -11.24 1.01
N ARG A 8 -28.82 -10.23 0.44
CA ARG A 8 -28.33 -8.85 0.35
C ARG A 8 -28.05 -8.24 1.72
N SER A 9 -29.00 -8.35 2.64
CA SER A 9 -28.87 -7.83 4.00
C SER A 9 -27.76 -8.54 4.77
N ALA A 10 -27.69 -9.87 4.68
CA ALA A 10 -26.65 -10.66 5.33
C ALA A 10 -25.24 -10.28 4.82
N LEU A 11 -25.05 -10.18 3.50
CA LEU A 11 -23.78 -9.74 2.91
C LEU A 11 -23.44 -8.31 3.32
N GLY A 12 -24.39 -7.38 3.30
CA GLY A 12 -24.18 -6.00 3.73
C GLY A 12 -23.73 -5.91 5.19
N VAL A 13 -24.36 -6.67 6.08
CA VAL A 13 -23.97 -6.74 7.51
C VAL A 13 -22.57 -7.33 7.67
N LEU A 14 -22.25 -8.42 6.97
CA LEU A 14 -20.92 -9.03 7.02
C LEU A 14 -19.83 -8.05 6.54
N ILE A 15 -20.08 -7.35 5.43
CA ILE A 15 -19.14 -6.36 4.90
C ILE A 15 -18.95 -5.22 5.90
N LEU A 16 -20.03 -4.74 6.53
CA LEU A 16 -19.94 -3.71 7.55
C LEU A 16 -19.12 -4.18 8.76
N LEU A 17 -19.43 -5.37 9.29
CA LEU A 17 -18.73 -5.95 10.45
C LEU A 17 -17.24 -6.11 10.17
N PHE A 18 -16.88 -6.71 9.03
CA PHE A 18 -15.48 -6.90 8.66
C PHE A 18 -14.78 -5.60 8.27
N SER A 19 -15.50 -4.61 7.75
CA SER A 19 -14.97 -3.26 7.53
C SER A 19 -14.61 -2.60 8.85
N VAL A 20 -15.56 -2.56 9.81
CA VAL A 20 -15.31 -2.03 11.16
C VAL A 20 -14.14 -2.75 11.83
N LEU A 21 -14.15 -4.09 11.80
CA LEU A 21 -13.08 -4.91 12.39
C LEU A 21 -11.72 -4.61 11.74
N SER A 22 -11.66 -4.55 10.40
CA SER A 22 -10.41 -4.31 9.68
C SER A 22 -9.82 -2.95 10.03
N TRP A 23 -10.61 -1.88 9.98
CA TRP A 23 -10.11 -0.55 10.29
C TRP A 23 -9.76 -0.36 11.76
N TYR A 24 -10.49 -1.00 12.67
CA TYR A 24 -10.15 -1.06 14.09
C TYR A 24 -8.79 -1.73 14.31
N LEU A 25 -8.58 -2.92 13.71
CA LEU A 25 -7.33 -3.67 13.84
C LEU A 25 -6.15 -2.91 13.21
N ILE A 26 -6.33 -2.31 12.03
CA ILE A 26 -5.30 -1.49 11.38
C ILE A 26 -4.94 -0.26 12.23
N LYS A 27 -5.93 0.42 12.83
CA LYS A 27 -5.66 1.56 13.70
C LYS A 27 -4.84 1.13 14.92
N ASN A 28 -5.20 0.00 15.53
CA ASN A 28 -4.53 -0.50 16.73
C ASN A 28 -3.16 -1.09 16.43
N SER A 29 -2.97 -1.70 15.26
CA SER A 29 -1.66 -2.20 14.85
C SER A 29 -0.62 -1.07 14.72
N PHE A 30 -1.05 0.14 14.36
CA PHE A 30 -0.16 1.30 14.35
C PHE A 30 0.20 1.78 15.77
N ALA A 31 -0.72 1.68 16.73
CA ALA A 31 -0.42 2.01 18.12
C ALA A 31 0.51 0.97 18.79
N GLN A 32 0.38 -0.30 18.37
CA GLN A 32 1.14 -1.43 18.90
C GLN A 32 2.40 -1.76 18.08
N ALA A 33 2.75 -0.98 17.06
CA ALA A 33 3.93 -1.24 16.23
C ALA A 33 5.27 -1.16 17.01
N GLN A 34 5.26 -0.71 18.26
CA GLN A 34 6.39 -0.74 19.18
C GLN A 34 6.49 -2.03 20.03
N SER A 35 5.46 -2.90 20.02
CA SER A 35 5.50 -4.19 20.72
C SER A 35 5.99 -5.31 19.80
N GLU A 36 6.70 -6.30 20.38
CA GLU A 36 7.25 -7.46 19.65
C GLU A 36 6.18 -8.46 19.16
N GLU A 37 4.89 -8.20 19.43
CA GLU A 37 3.78 -9.09 19.05
C GLU A 37 3.37 -8.90 17.58
N TRP A 38 4.22 -9.40 16.67
CA TRP A 38 4.00 -9.35 15.21
C TRP A 38 2.62 -9.88 14.77
N VAL A 39 2.04 -10.82 15.51
CA VAL A 39 0.70 -11.38 15.25
C VAL A 39 -0.38 -10.30 15.32
N ARG A 40 -0.33 -9.42 16.34
CA ARG A 40 -1.30 -8.32 16.49
C ARG A 40 -1.02 -7.17 15.55
N SER A 41 0.26 -6.93 15.26
CA SER A 41 0.68 -5.82 14.42
C SER A 41 0.53 -6.08 12.91
N VAL A 42 0.55 -7.34 12.46
CA VAL A 42 0.57 -7.68 11.01
C VAL A 42 -0.46 -8.75 10.65
N LEU A 43 -0.50 -9.87 11.37
CA LEU A 43 -1.32 -11.02 10.95
C LEU A 43 -2.83 -10.73 11.05
N TRP A 44 -3.30 -10.23 12.19
CA TRP A 44 -4.72 -9.95 12.40
C TRP A 44 -5.30 -8.88 11.45
N PRO A 45 -4.67 -7.70 11.27
CA PRO A 45 -5.12 -6.72 10.27
C PRO A 45 -5.18 -7.29 8.85
N SER A 46 -4.19 -8.10 8.47
CA SER A 46 -4.11 -8.71 7.14
C SER A 46 -5.23 -9.73 6.92
N LEU A 47 -5.46 -10.62 7.88
CA LEU A 47 -6.54 -11.59 7.83
C LEU A 47 -7.92 -10.92 7.76
N SER A 48 -8.14 -9.84 8.53
CA SER A 48 -9.39 -9.09 8.46
C SER A 48 -9.61 -8.43 7.10
N LEU A 49 -8.57 -7.87 6.49
CA LEU A 49 -8.64 -7.28 5.15
C LEU A 49 -8.92 -8.32 4.07
N VAL A 50 -8.30 -9.50 4.17
CA VAL A 50 -8.58 -10.62 3.26
C VAL A 50 -10.03 -11.04 3.37
N ALA A 51 -10.56 -11.21 4.59
CA ALA A 51 -11.96 -11.55 4.81
C ALA A 51 -12.90 -10.48 4.24
N LEU A 52 -12.61 -9.19 4.47
CA LEU A 52 -13.37 -8.08 3.88
C LEU A 52 -13.36 -8.15 2.34
N GLY A 53 -12.19 -8.39 1.75
CA GLY A 53 -12.03 -8.59 0.30
C GLY A 53 -12.88 -9.76 -0.21
N SER A 54 -12.87 -10.90 0.49
CA SER A 54 -13.70 -12.06 0.13
C SER A 54 -15.19 -11.72 0.12
N PHE A 55 -15.71 -10.99 1.11
CA PHE A 55 -17.12 -10.58 1.12
C PHE A 55 -17.46 -9.55 0.04
N ILE A 56 -16.56 -8.63 -0.27
CA ILE A 56 -16.71 -7.72 -1.42
C ILE A 56 -16.76 -8.52 -2.74
N GLY A 57 -15.89 -9.52 -2.88
CA GLY A 57 -15.89 -10.44 -4.02
C GLY A 57 -17.21 -11.21 -4.15
N LEU A 58 -17.74 -11.73 -3.04
CA LEU A 58 -19.05 -12.39 -3.01
C LEU A 58 -20.17 -11.42 -3.38
N ALA A 59 -20.14 -10.18 -2.88
CA ALA A 59 -21.11 -9.16 -3.27
C ALA A 59 -21.06 -8.88 -4.79
N TYR A 60 -19.86 -8.83 -5.39
CA TYR A 60 -19.73 -8.72 -6.83
C TYR A 60 -20.30 -9.90 -7.61
N LEU A 61 -20.22 -11.12 -7.08
CA LEU A 61 -20.82 -12.29 -7.73
C LEU A 61 -22.34 -12.31 -7.61
N VAL A 62 -22.87 -12.02 -6.43
CA VAL A 62 -24.30 -12.20 -6.12
C VAL A 62 -25.15 -11.01 -6.56
N GLU A 63 -24.62 -9.79 -6.54
CA GLU A 63 -25.41 -8.59 -6.78
C GLU A 63 -25.25 -8.06 -8.22
N ASP A 64 -26.37 -7.67 -8.80
CA ASP A 64 -26.44 -7.11 -10.16
C ASP A 64 -26.90 -5.64 -10.16
N ASP A 65 -27.53 -5.19 -9.06
CA ASP A 65 -27.96 -3.80 -8.91
C ASP A 65 -26.78 -2.90 -8.52
N TRP A 66 -26.44 -1.97 -9.40
CA TRP A 66 -25.36 -1.01 -9.19
C TRP A 66 -25.59 -0.12 -7.97
N ARG A 67 -26.84 0.17 -7.61
CA ARG A 67 -27.17 1.01 -6.44
C ARG A 67 -26.77 0.32 -5.13
N ILE A 68 -27.00 -1.00 -5.07
CA ILE A 68 -26.62 -1.81 -3.91
C ILE A 68 -25.10 -1.95 -3.85
N LEU A 69 -24.45 -2.16 -4.99
CA LEU A 69 -22.99 -2.21 -5.07
C LEU A 69 -22.33 -0.88 -4.71
N LEU A 70 -22.94 0.27 -5.03
CA LEU A 70 -22.45 1.57 -4.54
C LEU A 70 -22.52 1.71 -3.02
N GLY A 71 -23.45 1.00 -2.38
CA GLY A 71 -23.48 0.88 -0.92
C GLY A 71 -22.17 0.39 -0.33
N LEU A 72 -21.38 -0.41 -1.07
CA LEU A 72 -20.05 -0.86 -0.65
C LEU A 72 -19.10 0.30 -0.35
N LEU A 73 -19.20 1.42 -1.09
CA LEU A 73 -18.38 2.60 -0.84
C LEU A 73 -18.66 3.17 0.55
N LEU A 74 -19.93 3.19 0.97
CA LEU A 74 -20.32 3.65 2.31
C LEU A 74 -19.95 2.62 3.37
N LEU A 75 -20.20 1.33 3.13
CA LEU A 75 -19.89 0.25 4.09
C LEU A 75 -18.39 0.12 4.36
N VAL A 76 -17.54 0.40 3.37
CA VAL A 76 -16.09 0.41 3.52
C VAL A 76 -15.60 1.77 4.03
N GLY A 77 -16.07 2.86 3.43
CA GLY A 77 -15.59 4.21 3.68
C GLY A 77 -16.02 4.81 5.02
N ALA A 78 -17.29 4.64 5.43
CA ALA A 78 -17.77 5.26 6.67
C ALA A 78 -17.04 4.74 7.92
N PRO A 79 -16.84 3.41 8.09
CA PRO A 79 -15.99 2.90 9.17
C PRO A 79 -14.55 3.43 9.11
N PHE A 80 -13.93 3.51 7.92
CA PHE A 80 -12.61 4.11 7.78
C PHE A 80 -12.56 5.54 8.33
N PHE A 81 -13.55 6.37 8.01
CA PHE A 81 -13.66 7.73 8.52
C PHE A 81 -13.81 7.80 10.04
N ILE A 82 -14.58 6.89 10.65
CA ILE A 82 -14.75 6.80 12.11
C ILE A 82 -13.40 6.52 12.80
N PHE A 83 -12.60 5.61 12.26
CA PHE A 83 -11.33 5.23 12.88
C PHE A 83 -10.19 6.22 12.61
N PHE A 84 -10.16 6.87 11.44
CA PHE A 84 -9.06 7.71 10.96
C PHE A 84 -9.43 9.20 10.76
N ASN A 85 -10.19 9.77 11.70
CA ASN A 85 -10.79 11.12 11.70
C ASN A 85 -9.83 12.35 11.54
N SER A 86 -8.58 12.16 11.11
CA SER A 86 -7.62 13.25 10.89
C SER A 86 -7.71 13.76 9.45
N PHE A 87 -8.57 14.75 9.23
CA PHE A 87 -8.82 15.33 7.91
C PHE A 87 -7.82 16.43 7.55
N ASN A 88 -7.13 16.22 6.43
CA ASN A 88 -6.38 17.25 5.72
C ASN A 88 -6.80 17.15 4.24
N TYR A 89 -6.87 18.28 3.52
CA TYR A 89 -7.27 18.33 2.11
C TYR A 89 -6.55 17.29 1.23
N TRP A 90 -5.26 17.07 1.45
CA TRP A 90 -4.50 16.02 0.75
C TRP A 90 -5.00 14.61 1.05
N LYS A 91 -5.30 14.30 2.32
CA LYS A 91 -5.84 12.99 2.71
C LYS A 91 -7.23 12.78 2.11
N LEU A 92 -8.07 13.80 2.06
CA LEU A 92 -9.40 13.73 1.43
C LEU A 92 -9.30 13.42 -0.06
N ALA A 93 -8.36 14.04 -0.78
CA ALA A 93 -8.11 13.75 -2.19
C ALA A 93 -7.70 12.27 -2.40
N PHE A 94 -6.79 11.75 -1.58
CA PHE A 94 -6.36 10.35 -1.66
C PHE A 94 -7.46 9.36 -1.26
N ILE A 95 -8.31 9.69 -0.29
CA ILE A 95 -9.49 8.90 0.03
C ILE A 95 -10.45 8.88 -1.18
N GLY A 96 -10.66 10.03 -1.83
CA GLY A 96 -11.41 10.12 -3.07
C GLY A 96 -10.87 9.19 -4.15
N VAL A 97 -9.55 9.21 -4.39
CA VAL A 97 -8.88 8.31 -5.34
C VAL A 97 -9.08 6.84 -4.95
N ALA A 98 -8.92 6.49 -3.67
CA ALA A 98 -9.12 5.12 -3.20
C ALA A 98 -10.57 4.63 -3.41
N LEU A 99 -11.56 5.49 -3.17
CA LEU A 99 -12.96 5.19 -3.46
C LEU A 99 -13.25 5.07 -4.97
N LEU A 100 -12.58 5.86 -5.81
CA LEU A 100 -12.66 5.71 -7.27
C LEU A 100 -12.15 4.35 -7.75
N PHE A 101 -11.15 3.78 -7.09
CA PHE A 101 -10.68 2.42 -7.38
C PHE A 101 -11.73 1.35 -7.03
N ILE A 102 -12.39 1.46 -5.88
CA ILE A 102 -13.50 0.57 -5.52
C ILE A 102 -14.67 0.74 -6.50
N LEU A 103 -14.99 1.98 -6.88
CA LEU A 103 -16.00 2.29 -7.90
C LEU A 103 -15.65 1.66 -9.26
N LYS A 104 -14.38 1.74 -9.67
CA LYS A 104 -13.87 1.10 -10.88
C LYS A 104 -14.06 -0.43 -10.82
N GLY A 105 -13.87 -1.05 -9.65
CA GLY A 105 -14.16 -2.47 -9.43
C GLY A 105 -15.63 -2.83 -9.63
N ILE A 106 -16.54 -2.02 -9.08
CA ILE A 106 -17.99 -2.18 -9.28
C ILE A 106 -18.33 -2.18 -10.78
N PHE A 107 -17.84 -1.18 -11.52
CA PHE A 107 -18.13 -1.06 -12.96
C PHE A 107 -17.54 -2.20 -13.79
N GLN A 108 -16.29 -2.59 -13.51
CA GLN A 108 -15.63 -3.67 -14.25
C GLN A 108 -16.26 -5.04 -13.99
N SER A 109 -16.61 -5.34 -12.74
CA SER A 109 -17.35 -6.56 -12.38
C SER A 109 -18.68 -6.63 -13.13
N ARG A 110 -19.45 -5.54 -13.11
CA ARG A 110 -20.74 -5.48 -13.82
C ARG A 110 -20.56 -5.65 -15.33
N ARG A 111 -19.60 -4.95 -15.93
CA ARG A 111 -19.31 -5.08 -17.37
C ARG A 111 -18.96 -6.52 -17.74
N ALA A 112 -18.20 -7.22 -16.88
CA ALA A 112 -17.88 -8.64 -17.08
C ALA A 112 -19.12 -9.55 -17.00
N LYS A 113 -20.12 -9.23 -16.16
CA LYS A 113 -21.40 -9.94 -16.09
C LYS A 113 -22.31 -9.67 -17.28
N THR A 114 -22.44 -8.42 -17.72
CA THR A 114 -23.45 -8.03 -18.71
C THR A 114 -23.02 -8.31 -20.16
N GLN A 115 -21.71 -8.36 -20.45
CA GLN A 115 -21.21 -8.48 -21.82
C GLN A 115 -21.04 -9.93 -22.33
N LYS A 116 -21.26 -10.95 -21.49
CA LYS A 116 -20.96 -12.35 -21.85
C LYS A 116 -22.17 -13.28 -21.73
N ILE A 117 -22.30 -14.16 -22.72
CA ILE A 117 -23.33 -15.22 -22.78
C ILE A 117 -23.06 -16.32 -21.74
N LYS A 118 -21.79 -16.53 -21.35
CA LYS A 118 -21.38 -17.45 -20.28
C LYS A 118 -20.64 -16.69 -19.18
N LEU A 119 -21.12 -16.82 -17.94
CA LEU A 119 -20.54 -16.17 -16.78
C LEU A 119 -19.28 -16.92 -16.34
N VAL A 120 -18.13 -16.26 -16.44
CA VAL A 120 -16.85 -16.78 -15.94
C VAL A 120 -16.59 -16.18 -14.57
N LEU A 121 -16.89 -16.95 -13.52
CA LEU A 121 -16.79 -16.52 -12.12
C LEU A 121 -15.45 -15.87 -11.79
N ALA A 122 -14.35 -16.53 -12.16
CA ALA A 122 -12.99 -16.04 -11.90
C ALA A 122 -12.72 -14.69 -12.55
N GLU A 123 -13.27 -14.43 -13.74
CA GLU A 123 -13.05 -13.18 -14.46
C GLU A 123 -13.82 -12.02 -13.84
N VAL A 124 -15.08 -12.24 -13.44
CA VAL A 124 -15.88 -11.24 -12.70
C VAL A 124 -15.20 -10.88 -11.38
N LEU A 125 -14.70 -11.91 -10.69
CA LEU A 125 -14.04 -11.77 -9.41
C LEU A 125 -12.71 -11.01 -9.56
N LEU A 126 -11.84 -11.39 -10.49
CA LEU A 126 -10.57 -10.70 -10.74
C LEU A 126 -10.77 -9.25 -11.20
N LYS A 127 -11.67 -9.00 -12.17
CA LYS A 127 -11.92 -7.65 -12.70
C LYS A 127 -12.55 -6.71 -11.67
N GLY A 128 -13.34 -7.26 -10.73
CA GLY A 128 -13.93 -6.52 -9.62
C GLY A 128 -12.96 -6.31 -8.46
N LEU A 129 -12.35 -7.38 -7.95
CA LEU A 129 -11.50 -7.34 -6.75
C LEU A 129 -10.19 -6.62 -6.96
N ALA A 130 -9.50 -6.82 -8.09
CA ALA A 130 -8.17 -6.21 -8.30
C ALA A 130 -8.17 -4.69 -8.04
N PRO A 131 -9.05 -3.89 -8.69
CA PRO A 131 -9.12 -2.46 -8.39
C PRO A 131 -9.66 -2.18 -6.97
N SER A 132 -10.58 -2.98 -6.42
CA SER A 132 -11.09 -2.75 -5.06
C SER A 132 -10.04 -3.00 -3.97
N VAL A 133 -9.19 -4.01 -4.15
CA VAL A 133 -8.04 -4.28 -3.29
C VAL A 133 -7.06 -3.11 -3.36
N THR A 134 -6.78 -2.57 -4.55
CA THR A 134 -5.99 -1.34 -4.69
C THR A 134 -6.59 -0.20 -3.87
N GLY A 135 -7.91 0.01 -3.95
CA GLY A 135 -8.60 0.99 -3.13
C GLY A 135 -8.44 0.76 -1.62
N LEU A 136 -8.59 -0.49 -1.16
CA LEU A 136 -8.40 -0.86 0.25
C LEU A 136 -6.96 -0.63 0.72
N VAL A 137 -5.97 -0.99 -0.10
CA VAL A 137 -4.54 -0.78 0.20
C VAL A 137 -4.21 0.71 0.25
N LEU A 138 -4.77 1.52 -0.64
CA LEU A 138 -4.63 2.98 -0.59
C LEU A 138 -5.23 3.54 0.71
N LEU A 139 -6.43 3.11 1.11
CA LEU A 139 -7.03 3.52 2.38
C LEU A 139 -6.16 3.12 3.58
N ALA A 140 -5.68 1.88 3.63
CA ALA A 140 -4.78 1.41 4.70
C ALA A 140 -3.48 2.22 4.74
N SER A 141 -2.92 2.57 3.57
CA SER A 141 -1.73 3.41 3.45
C SER A 141 -1.98 4.82 3.99
N ILE A 142 -3.10 5.45 3.64
CA ILE A 142 -3.49 6.77 4.17
C ILE A 142 -3.66 6.69 5.70
N GLY A 143 -4.27 5.62 6.20
CA GLY A 143 -4.39 5.37 7.64
C GLY A 143 -3.04 5.30 8.33
N PHE A 144 -2.08 4.58 7.73
CA PHE A 144 -0.70 4.47 8.21
C PHE A 144 -0.01 5.84 8.24
N PHE A 145 0.04 6.56 7.11
CA PHE A 145 0.68 7.88 7.03
C PHE A 145 -0.02 8.94 7.90
N GLY A 146 -1.30 8.74 8.18
CA GLY A 146 -2.06 9.56 9.11
C GLY A 146 -1.75 9.29 10.58
N SER A 147 -1.17 8.13 10.92
CA SER A 147 -0.95 7.69 12.30
C SER A 147 0.18 8.45 13.02
N ALA A 148 0.11 8.48 14.35
CA ALA A 148 1.19 9.02 15.19
C ALA A 148 2.49 8.22 15.06
N TYR A 149 2.39 6.91 14.81
CA TYR A 149 3.53 6.03 14.60
C TYR A 149 4.32 6.39 13.32
N ALA A 150 3.64 6.60 12.20
CA ALA A 150 4.33 7.08 10.99
C ALA A 150 4.98 8.45 11.24
N GLN A 151 4.37 9.33 12.04
CA GLN A 151 4.95 10.62 12.40
C GLN A 151 6.14 10.52 13.37
N SER A 152 6.22 9.47 14.20
CA SER A 152 7.40 9.24 15.04
C SER A 152 8.58 8.70 14.22
N LEU A 153 8.33 7.86 13.21
CA LEU A 153 9.36 7.41 12.26
C LEU A 153 9.99 8.58 11.49
N VAL A 154 9.25 9.66 11.26
CA VAL A 154 9.73 10.89 10.60
C VAL A 154 10.71 11.68 11.47
N LYS A 155 10.56 11.58 12.79
CA LYS A 155 11.46 12.20 13.77
C LYS A 155 12.68 11.34 14.07
N ALA A 156 12.63 10.05 13.76
CA ALA A 156 13.79 9.18 13.87
C ALA A 156 14.85 9.58 12.84
N GLU A 157 16.11 9.49 13.25
CA GLU A 157 17.23 9.71 12.34
C GLU A 157 17.22 8.60 11.28
N ILE A 158 17.17 8.98 10.00
CA ILE A 158 17.18 8.02 8.90
C ILE A 158 18.63 7.61 8.71
N ILE A 159 18.98 6.44 9.23
CA ILE A 159 20.29 5.83 9.02
C ILE A 159 20.10 4.71 8.00
N ILE A 160 20.60 4.91 6.78
CA ILE A 160 20.60 3.84 5.77
C ILE A 160 21.56 2.75 6.26
N PRO A 161 21.15 1.48 6.40
CA PRO A 161 22.08 0.43 6.79
C PRO A 161 23.22 0.32 5.77
N ARG A 162 24.46 0.39 6.25
CA ARG A 162 25.65 0.44 5.38
C ARG A 162 25.75 -0.75 4.42
N GLY A 163 25.25 -1.92 4.83
CA GLY A 163 25.15 -3.09 3.94
C GLY A 163 24.19 -2.90 2.76
N LEU A 164 23.06 -2.19 2.94
CA LEU A 164 22.14 -1.86 1.85
C LEU A 164 22.73 -0.77 0.94
N PHE A 165 23.32 0.26 1.54
CA PHE A 165 24.02 1.31 0.79
C PHE A 165 25.10 0.70 -0.12
N ASN A 166 25.95 -0.18 0.41
CA ASN A 166 27.01 -0.83 -0.35
C ASN A 166 26.47 -1.73 -1.48
N LYS A 167 25.31 -2.36 -1.30
CA LYS A 167 24.66 -3.16 -2.35
C LYS A 167 24.06 -2.30 -3.46
N ILE A 168 23.53 -1.13 -3.13
CA ILE A 168 22.88 -0.22 -4.10
C ILE A 168 23.92 0.61 -4.83
N ILE A 169 24.84 1.24 -4.12
CA ILE A 169 25.84 2.17 -4.66
C ILE A 169 27.08 1.45 -5.18
N GLY A 170 27.43 0.29 -4.61
CA GLY A 170 28.58 -0.52 -5.02
C GLY A 170 28.61 -0.83 -6.53
N PRO A 171 27.50 -1.26 -7.18
CA PRO A 171 27.44 -1.44 -8.62
C PRO A 171 27.75 -0.18 -9.43
N PHE A 172 27.34 1.00 -8.97
CA PHE A 172 27.58 2.28 -9.65
C PHE A 172 29.02 2.79 -9.45
N LEU A 173 29.59 2.57 -8.26
CA LEU A 173 30.99 2.94 -7.98
C LEU A 173 32.01 1.92 -8.50
N ASN A 174 31.58 0.68 -8.74
CA ASN A 174 32.33 -0.37 -9.42
C ASN A 174 32.06 -0.40 -10.94
N ALA A 175 31.29 0.56 -11.46
CA ALA A 175 31.18 0.85 -12.89
C ALA A 175 32.31 1.72 -13.51
N PRO A 176 33.57 1.83 -13.00
CA PRO A 176 34.67 2.35 -13.80
C PRO A 176 34.95 1.48 -15.04
N ASN A 177 34.48 0.22 -15.03
CA ASN A 177 34.80 -0.76 -16.06
C ASN A 177 34.05 -0.53 -17.39
N THR A 178 32.99 0.27 -17.44
CA THR A 178 32.37 0.63 -18.72
C THR A 178 33.19 1.67 -19.50
N LEU A 179 34.05 2.45 -18.83
CA LEU A 179 35.00 3.37 -19.47
C LEU A 179 36.41 2.77 -19.63
N LYS A 180 36.82 1.83 -18.75
CA LYS A 180 38.16 1.23 -18.76
C LYS A 180 38.34 0.04 -19.71
N ASN A 181 37.24 -0.60 -20.14
CA ASN A 181 37.27 -1.67 -21.16
C ASN A 181 37.62 -1.18 -22.57
N LEU A 182 37.82 0.12 -22.78
CA LEU A 182 38.35 0.69 -24.03
C LEU A 182 39.89 0.78 -24.08
N SER A 183 40.61 0.57 -22.96
CA SER A 183 42.07 0.82 -22.90
C SER A 183 42.97 -0.37 -22.54
N GLY A 184 42.44 -1.59 -22.48
CA GLY A 184 43.25 -2.82 -22.53
C GLY A 184 44.29 -3.02 -21.39
N ALA A 185 44.09 -2.43 -20.21
CA ALA A 185 45.01 -2.60 -19.07
C ALA A 185 44.54 -3.71 -18.10
N PRO A 186 45.46 -4.53 -17.54
CA PRO A 186 45.12 -5.69 -16.73
C PRO A 186 44.55 -5.31 -15.36
N VAL A 187 43.56 -6.11 -14.93
CA VAL A 187 42.84 -5.97 -13.66
C VAL A 187 43.63 -6.67 -12.54
N SER A 188 44.31 -5.90 -11.70
CA SER A 188 44.88 -6.40 -10.45
C SER A 188 44.30 -5.66 -9.24
N GLY A 189 43.48 -6.39 -8.47
CA GLY A 189 43.55 -6.50 -7.01
C GLY A 189 43.44 -5.24 -6.13
N ARG A 190 42.36 -5.24 -5.32
CA ARG A 190 41.98 -4.37 -4.18
C ARG A 190 41.22 -3.08 -4.55
N PRO A 191 40.06 -2.80 -3.91
CA PRO A 191 39.45 -1.48 -3.99
C PRO A 191 40.48 -0.47 -3.48
N SER A 192 40.75 0.57 -4.28
CA SER A 192 41.67 1.62 -3.86
C SER A 192 41.11 2.27 -2.60
N THR A 193 41.98 2.68 -1.67
CA THR A 193 41.61 3.40 -0.45
C THR A 193 40.72 4.62 -0.76
N GLU A 194 40.90 5.22 -1.94
CA GLU A 194 40.07 6.29 -2.50
C GLU A 194 38.62 5.87 -2.77
N SER A 195 38.38 4.64 -3.27
CA SER A 195 37.03 4.13 -3.53
C SER A 195 36.22 3.87 -2.25
N GLU A 196 36.88 3.47 -1.16
CA GLU A 196 36.25 3.30 0.16
C GLU A 196 36.03 4.66 0.84
N GLN A 197 36.97 5.61 0.71
CA GLN A 197 36.77 6.98 1.19
C GLN A 197 35.62 7.69 0.46
N LEU A 198 35.50 7.50 -0.85
CA LEU A 198 34.39 8.04 -1.66
C LEU A 198 33.03 7.42 -1.24
N LYS A 199 32.98 6.10 -1.01
CA LYS A 199 31.79 5.43 -0.46
C LYS A 199 31.39 6.01 0.89
N ASP A 200 32.36 6.27 1.75
CA ASP A 200 32.12 6.77 3.10
C ASP A 200 31.66 8.21 3.10
N SER A 201 32.25 9.06 2.26
CA SER A 201 31.79 10.43 2.05
C SER A 201 30.37 10.46 1.48
N LEU A 202 30.07 9.66 0.45
CA LEU A 202 28.71 9.56 -0.10
C LEU A 202 27.70 9.03 0.93
N TYR A 203 28.09 8.04 1.73
CA TYR A 203 27.24 7.50 2.80
C TYR A 203 26.93 8.56 3.85
N GLN A 204 27.93 9.32 4.29
CA GLN A 204 27.76 10.40 5.26
C GLN A 204 26.93 11.54 4.69
N GLU A 205 27.16 11.92 3.43
CA GLU A 205 26.46 13.02 2.78
C GLU A 205 24.99 12.68 2.50
N ILE A 206 24.69 11.45 2.09
CA ILE A 206 23.31 10.99 1.90
C ILE A 206 22.56 10.91 3.23
N ASN A 207 23.16 10.34 4.27
CA ASN A 207 22.53 10.31 5.60
C ASN A 207 22.36 11.74 6.15
N LYS A 208 23.36 12.61 5.99
CA LYS A 208 23.26 14.03 6.35
C LYS A 208 22.12 14.70 5.60
N TYR A 209 22.03 14.52 4.28
CA TYR A 209 20.94 15.06 3.46
C TYR A 209 19.58 14.58 3.96
N PHE A 210 19.40 13.28 4.16
CA PHE A 210 18.13 12.76 4.69
C PHE A 210 17.81 13.35 6.06
N ASN A 211 18.81 13.53 6.93
CA ASN A 211 18.61 14.05 8.28
C ASN A 211 18.42 15.56 8.36
N THR A 212 18.99 16.34 7.43
CA THR A 212 18.82 17.80 7.33
C THR A 212 17.62 18.21 6.48
N THR A 213 17.06 17.29 5.68
CA THR A 213 15.85 17.62 4.90
C THR A 213 14.66 17.83 5.85
N GLY A 214 13.86 18.87 5.60
CA GLY A 214 12.77 19.28 6.47
C GLY A 214 11.76 18.16 6.77
N ASN A 215 11.16 18.21 7.95
CA ASN A 215 10.21 17.19 8.45
C ASN A 215 9.08 16.84 7.46
N SER A 216 8.67 17.80 6.62
CA SER A 216 7.68 17.58 5.56
C SER A 216 8.15 16.59 4.48
N PHE A 217 9.43 16.59 4.11
CA PHE A 217 10.00 15.64 3.15
C PHE A 217 10.10 14.25 3.76
N LYS A 218 10.67 14.14 4.97
CA LYS A 218 10.75 12.88 5.72
C LYS A 218 9.37 12.23 5.91
N LYS A 219 8.32 13.04 6.14
CA LYS A 219 6.92 12.58 6.25
C LYS A 219 6.36 11.96 4.98
N ASN A 220 6.75 12.48 3.82
CA ASN A 220 6.20 12.05 2.54
C ASN A 220 7.11 11.03 1.84
N LEU A 221 8.32 10.80 2.33
CA LEU A 221 9.29 9.90 1.71
C LEU A 221 8.83 8.44 1.66
N PRO A 222 8.27 7.82 2.72
CA PRO A 222 7.78 6.45 2.61
C PRO A 222 6.52 6.37 1.73
N PHE A 223 5.75 7.46 1.63
CA PHE A 223 4.60 7.54 0.71
C PHE A 223 5.07 7.59 -0.74
N GLY A 224 6.08 8.42 -1.03
CA GLY A 224 6.75 8.47 -2.33
C GLY A 224 7.31 7.10 -2.70
N LEU A 225 8.06 6.44 -1.82
CA LEU A 225 8.59 5.11 -2.06
C LEU A 225 7.48 4.08 -2.30
N ALA A 226 6.44 4.03 -1.47
CA ALA A 226 5.33 3.10 -1.65
C ALA A 226 4.60 3.33 -2.98
N THR A 227 4.40 4.59 -3.36
CA THR A 227 3.75 4.97 -4.63
C THR A 227 4.63 4.60 -5.82
N THR A 228 5.94 4.87 -5.75
CA THR A 228 6.92 4.49 -6.78
C THR A 228 7.02 2.98 -6.90
N PHE A 229 7.09 2.21 -5.81
CA PHE A 229 7.09 0.75 -5.87
C PHE A 229 5.78 0.19 -6.42
N PHE A 230 4.63 0.77 -6.04
CA PHE A 230 3.33 0.39 -6.58
C PHE A 230 3.25 0.57 -8.10
N PHE A 231 3.75 1.70 -8.63
CA PHE A 231 3.79 1.93 -10.08
C PHE A 231 4.91 1.16 -10.80
N ALA A 232 6.07 0.96 -10.15
CA ALA A 232 7.21 0.24 -10.71
C ALA A 232 6.97 -1.27 -10.81
N LEU A 233 6.20 -1.86 -9.87
CA LEU A 233 5.91 -3.29 -9.85
C LEU A 233 4.81 -3.72 -10.84
N ARG A 234 4.20 -2.77 -11.56
CA ARG A 234 3.29 -3.00 -12.71
C ARG A 234 2.45 -4.28 -12.56
N ILE A 235 1.63 -4.34 -11.51
CA ILE A 235 0.56 -5.35 -11.35
C ILE A 235 -0.66 -4.89 -12.15
#